data_AF-A0A8S3EJG2-F1
#
_entry.id   AF-A0A8S3EJG2-F1
#
_cell.length_a   1.000
_cell.length_b   1.000
_cell.length_c   1.000
_cell.angle_alpha   90.00
_cell.angle_beta   90.00
_cell.angle_gamma   90.00
#
_symmetry.space_group_name_H-M   'P 1'
#
loop_
_entity.id
_entity.type
_entity.pdbx_description
1 polymer ?
#
loop_
_entity_poly.entity_id
_entity_poly.type
_entity_poly.pdbx_seq_one_letter_code
_entity_poly.pdbx_strand_id
1 'polypeptide(L)' 'APDAVSRDNGIRVSTIEQMNKLKPAFIKPHGTVTAASSSFLTDGASASLITSV' A
#
# COMPACT_ATOMS: atom_id res chain seq x y z
N ALA A 1 -21.12 -17.66 5.59
CA ALA A 1 -20.32 -16.93 4.57
C ALA A 1 -19.31 -16.08 5.32
N PRO A 2 -18.10 -15.82 4.79
CA PRO A 2 -17.20 -14.85 5.41
C PRO A 2 -17.88 -13.48 5.46
N ASP A 3 -17.54 -12.69 6.48
CA ASP A 3 -18.07 -11.32 6.61
C ASP A 3 -17.66 -10.46 5.41
N ALA A 4 -18.56 -9.60 4.98
CA ALA A 4 -18.29 -8.68 3.88
C ALA A 4 -17.20 -7.68 4.28
N VAL A 5 -16.07 -7.69 3.56
CA VAL A 5 -15.02 -6.69 3.70
C VAL A 5 -15.42 -5.44 2.93
N SER A 6 -15.66 -4.34 3.64
CA SER A 6 -16.16 -3.07 3.07
C SER A 6 -15.13 -1.95 3.03
N ARG A 7 -13.91 -2.19 3.50
CA ARG A 7 -12.84 -1.20 3.62
C ARG A 7 -11.52 -1.78 3.15
N ASP A 8 -10.69 -0.92 2.58
CA ASP A 8 -9.32 -1.25 2.24
C ASP A 8 -8.44 -1.42 3.49
N ASN A 9 -7.45 -2.30 3.39
CA ASN A 9 -6.45 -2.54 4.43
C ASN A 9 -5.15 -1.72 4.22
N GLY A 10 -5.08 -0.93 3.15
CA GLY A 10 -3.88 -0.18 2.75
C GLY A 10 -3.71 1.19 3.41
N ILE A 11 -4.78 1.76 3.97
CA ILE A 11 -4.72 3.08 4.62
C ILE A 11 -3.93 2.96 5.92
N ARG A 12 -2.72 3.52 5.95
CA ARG A 12 -1.82 3.50 7.11
C ARG A 12 -1.58 4.91 7.60
N VAL A 13 -2.08 5.22 8.79
CA VAL A 13 -1.84 6.51 9.45
C VAL A 13 -0.64 6.35 10.39
N SER A 14 0.49 6.94 10.02
CA SER A 14 1.73 6.96 10.80
C SER A 14 2.33 8.36 10.78
N THR A 15 3.15 8.68 11.79
CA THR A 15 3.88 9.95 11.83
C THR A 15 5.10 9.93 10.91
N ILE A 16 5.54 11.10 10.45
CA ILE A 16 6.73 11.23 9.60
C ILE A 16 7.98 10.75 10.37
N GLU A 17 8.04 11.05 11.66
CA GLU A 17 9.12 10.66 12.56
C GLU A 17 9.23 9.14 12.70
N GLN A 18 8.11 8.41 12.65
CA GLN A 18 8.11 6.94 12.66
C GLN A 18 8.57 6.37 11.32
N MET A 19 8.15 6.96 10.20
CA MET A 19 8.53 6.49 8.87
C MET A 19 10.04 6.66 8.61
N ASN A 20 10.63 7.77 9.07
CA ASN A 20 12.06 8.05 8.91
C ASN A 20 12.99 7.06 9.65
N LYS A 21 12.46 6.28 10.60
CA LYS A 21 13.24 5.25 11.33
C LYS A 21 13.38 3.94 10.55
N LEU A 22 12.66 3.77 9.45
CA LEU A 22 12.66 2.53 8.68
C LEU A 22 13.94 2.39 7.85
N LYS A 23 14.48 1.17 7.82
CA LYS A 23 15.64 0.85 6.99
C LYS A 23 15.24 0.74 5.52
N PRO A 24 16.16 1.01 4.59
CA PRO A 24 15.93 0.78 3.17
C PRO A 24 15.57 -0.68 2.89
N ALA A 25 14.50 -0.89 2.14
CA ALA A 25 13.93 -2.22 1.91
C ALA A 25 14.63 -2.96 0.76
N PHE A 26 15.02 -2.24 -0.28
CA PHE A 26 15.51 -2.82 -1.54
C PHE A 26 17.04 -2.73 -1.69
N ILE A 27 17.63 -1.55 -1.45
CA ILE A 27 19.08 -1.32 -1.59
C ILE A 27 19.66 -0.95 -0.23
N LYS A 28 20.62 -1.73 0.26
CA LYS A 28 21.27 -1.54 1.57
C LYS A 28 22.75 -1.16 1.39
N PRO A 29 23.30 -0.24 2.21
CA PRO A 29 22.65 0.56 3.24
C PRO A 29 22.12 1.93 2.74
N HIS A 30 22.49 2.37 1.53
CA HIS A 30 22.25 3.73 1.04
C HIS A 30 20.99 3.90 0.17
N GLY A 31 20.07 2.94 0.17
CA GLY A 31 18.80 3.08 -0.54
C GLY A 31 17.89 4.12 0.12
N THR A 32 16.98 4.70 -0.66
CA THR A 32 16.01 5.70 -0.18
C THR A 32 14.61 5.13 0.01
N VAL A 33 14.31 4.01 -0.64
CA VAL A 33 12.97 3.40 -0.64
C VAL A 33 12.81 2.47 0.56
N THR A 34 11.74 2.67 1.35
CA THR A 34 11.41 1.90 2.55
C THR A 34 10.06 1.17 2.39
N ALA A 35 9.72 0.32 3.35
CA ALA A 35 8.41 -0.33 3.38
C ALA A 35 7.24 0.66 3.54
N ALA A 36 7.46 1.82 4.15
CA ALA A 36 6.41 2.84 4.30
C ALA A 36 6.17 3.64 3.02
N SER A 37 7.19 3.85 2.20
CA SER A 37 7.09 4.61 0.95
C SER A 37 6.70 3.76 -0.26
N SER A 38 6.48 2.46 -0.06
CA SER A 38 6.24 1.50 -1.13
C SER A 38 4.83 0.93 -1.06
N SER A 39 4.28 0.54 -2.22
CA SER A 39 3.08 -0.29 -2.26
C SER A 39 3.34 -1.66 -1.60
N PHE A 40 2.32 -2.21 -0.95
CA PHE A 40 2.37 -3.54 -0.34
C PHE A 40 1.68 -4.58 -1.25
N LEU A 41 1.85 -5.85 -0.92
CA LEU A 41 1.18 -6.95 -1.62
C LEU A 41 -0.33 -6.85 -1.39
N THR A 42 -1.09 -6.68 -2.47
CA THR A 42 -2.56 -6.49 -2.45
C THR A 42 -3.26 -7.62 -3.19
N ASP A 43 -4.47 -7.95 -2.75
CA ASP A 43 -5.40 -8.87 -3.42
C ASP A 43 -6.71 -8.10 -3.65
N GLY A 44 -7.25 -8.18 -4.87
CA GLY A 44 -8.44 -7.43 -5.27
C GLY A 44 -8.73 -7.52 -6.77
N ALA A 45 -9.97 -7.18 -7.13
CA ALA A 45 -10.47 -7.15 -8.50
C ALA A 45 -11.32 -5.91 -8.76
N SER A 46 -11.38 -5.45 -10.01
CA SER A 46 -12.25 -4.34 -10.43
C SER A 46 -12.85 -4.61 -11.81
N ALA A 47 -14.00 -3.99 -12.10
CA ALA A 47 -14.66 -4.05 -13.40
C ALA A 47 -15.25 -2.68 -13.75
N SER A 48 -15.24 -2.32 -15.02
CA SER A 48 -15.83 -1.08 -15.53
C SER A 48 -16.60 -1.35 -16.82
N LEU A 49 -17.75 -0.69 -16.99
CA LEU A 49 -18.58 -0.78 -18.19
C LEU A 49 -18.34 0.46 -19.06
N ILE A 50 -17.93 0.25 -20.30
CA ILE A 50 -17.72 1.30 -21.29
C ILE A 50 -18.80 1.18 -22.37
N THR A 51 -19.49 2.29 -22.69
CA THR A 51 -20.54 2.35 -23.71
C THR A 51 -20.30 3.49 -24.69
N SER A 52 -20.85 3.36 -25.90
CA SER A 52 -20.94 4.47 -26.85
C SER A 52 -21.97 5.50 -26.37
N VAL A 53 -21.87 6.72 -26.91
CA VAL A 53 -22.98 7.68 -26.90
C VAL A 53 -24.14 7.20 -27.75
#